data_AF-A0A7C5M9N1-F1
#
_entry.id   AF-A0A7C5M9N1-F1
#
_cell.length_a   1.000
_cell.length_b   1.000
_cell.length_c   1.000
_cell.angle_alpha   90.00
_cell.angle_beta   90.00
_cell.angle_gamma   90.00
#
_symmetry.space_group_name_H-M   'P 1'
#
loop_
_entity.id
_entity.type
_entity.pdbx_description
1 polymer ?
#
loop_
_entity_poly.entity_id
_entity_poly.type
_entity_poly.pdbx_seq_one_letter_code
_entity_poly.pdbx_strand_id
1 'polypeptide(L)'
;RFENSLARNLQAEADLRIQGTPYKPVLLGRISVNQGEINFLGNRYRISRGDITFANPFRVEPLLDLDLNTRVRGIEVTMNFSGPVDKLNVTYRSDPPLQVNEIIALLAVGRTPSSDPAVLARQTQADQSWQQIGASTLIGAAFETLEGGRLQRFFGVSRIKIDPNLTGLSRVPEAQITLEQQVSRDITFTYVTNLAQEQQQLVRVEWNLSRQWSLLAVRDENGQFSLEVQFRRQFR
;
A
#
# COMPACT_ATOMS: atom_id res chain seq x y z
N ARG A 1 12.04 4.92 22.54
CA ARG A 1 12.01 5.72 21.29
C ARG A 1 12.05 4.74 20.13
N PHE A 2 10.94 4.55 19.44
CA PHE A 2 10.90 3.68 18.25
C PHE A 2 11.43 4.49 17.05
N GLU A 3 12.56 4.09 16.49
CA GLU A 3 13.12 4.68 15.27
C GLU A 3 12.88 3.73 14.10
N ASN A 4 11.76 3.97 13.42
CA ASN A 4 11.30 3.21 12.26
C ASN A 4 11.65 4.03 10.99
N SER A 5 12.15 3.37 9.94
CA SER A 5 12.63 4.05 8.72
C SER A 5 11.52 4.73 7.91
N LEU A 6 10.26 4.27 7.99
CA LEU A 6 9.14 5.05 7.46
C LEU A 6 8.31 5.72 8.54
N ALA A 7 8.31 5.25 9.79
CA ALA A 7 7.62 5.95 10.87
C ALA A 7 8.53 6.81 11.76
N ARG A 8 8.39 8.13 11.70
CA ARG A 8 9.15 9.07 12.55
C ARG A 8 8.24 9.74 13.57
N ASN A 9 8.75 9.92 14.79
CA ASN A 9 8.06 10.61 15.88
C ASN A 9 6.63 10.08 16.13
N LEU A 10 6.42 8.78 15.92
CA LEU A 10 5.15 8.11 16.11
C LEU A 10 4.83 8.03 17.62
N GLN A 11 3.73 8.65 18.02
CA GLN A 11 3.17 8.56 19.36
C GLN A 11 1.89 7.75 19.27
N ALA A 12 1.98 6.50 19.71
CA ALA A 12 0.88 5.55 19.65
C ALA A 12 0.72 4.81 20.96
N GLU A 13 -0.53 4.53 21.31
CA GLU A 13 -0.96 3.73 22.45
C GLU A 13 -1.76 2.55 21.94
N ALA A 14 -1.54 1.36 22.52
CA ALA A 14 -2.24 0.15 22.11
C ALA A 14 -2.67 -0.63 23.36
N ASP A 15 -3.98 -0.90 23.47
CA ASP A 15 -4.53 -1.89 24.39
C ASP A 15 -5.20 -2.97 23.53
N LEU A 16 -4.53 -4.11 23.42
CA LEU A 16 -4.94 -5.22 22.57
C LEU A 16 -4.99 -6.52 23.37
N ARG A 17 -6.08 -7.27 23.21
CA ARG A 17 -6.29 -8.58 23.79
C ARG A 17 -6.50 -9.59 22.68
N ILE A 18 -5.73 -10.67 22.73
CA ILE A 18 -5.92 -11.82 21.84
C ILE A 18 -6.74 -12.86 22.59
N GLN A 19 -7.80 -13.35 21.95
CA GLN A 19 -8.71 -14.36 22.47
C GLN A 19 -8.93 -15.45 21.41
N GLY A 20 -9.67 -16.51 21.76
CA GLY A 20 -10.00 -17.60 20.85
C GLY A 20 -8.98 -18.75 20.90
N THR A 21 -9.02 -19.60 19.88
CA THR A 21 -8.12 -20.75 19.78
C THR A 21 -6.94 -20.42 18.87
N PRO A 22 -5.82 -21.17 18.93
CA PRO A 22 -4.72 -21.00 17.98
C PRO A 22 -5.14 -21.12 16.51
N TYR A 23 -6.24 -21.81 16.22
CA TYR A 23 -6.80 -21.98 14.87
C TYR A 23 -7.81 -20.89 14.49
N LYS A 24 -8.31 -20.11 15.45
CA LYS A 24 -9.23 -18.99 15.27
C LYS A 24 -8.94 -17.90 16.29
N PRO A 25 -7.78 -17.20 16.18
CA PRO A 25 -7.48 -16.09 17.06
C PRO A 25 -8.38 -14.90 16.72
N VAL A 26 -8.80 -14.20 17.77
CA VAL A 26 -9.61 -12.99 17.69
C VAL A 26 -8.83 -11.89 18.38
N LEU A 27 -8.75 -10.73 17.74
CA LEU A 27 -8.11 -9.55 18.29
C LEU A 27 -9.19 -8.57 18.73
N LEU A 28 -9.09 -8.10 19.97
CA LEU A 28 -9.98 -7.09 20.55
C LEU A 28 -9.17 -5.94 21.12
N GLY A 29 -9.71 -4.73 21.06
CA GLY A 29 -9.10 -3.55 21.66
C GLY A 29 -8.90 -2.41 20.67
N ARG A 30 -7.96 -1.51 20.97
CA ARG A 30 -7.75 -0.30 20.18
C ARG A 30 -6.26 0.07 20.11
N ILE A 31 -5.88 0.60 18.95
CA ILE A 31 -4.63 1.33 18.76
C ILE A 31 -5.00 2.79 18.46
N SER A 32 -4.45 3.72 19.21
CA SER A 32 -4.62 5.16 19.01
C SER A 32 -3.27 5.79 18.67
N VAL A 33 -3.25 6.66 17.68
CA VAL A 33 -2.07 7.36 17.16
C VAL A 33 -2.34 8.85 17.22
N ASN A 34 -1.64 9.55 18.10
CA ASN A 34 -1.84 10.98 18.32
C ASN A 34 -1.03 11.83 17.34
N GLN A 35 0.15 11.35 16.94
CA GLN A 35 0.91 11.93 15.85
C GLN A 35 1.88 10.91 15.28
N GLY A 36 2.34 11.15 14.07
CA GLY A 36 3.48 10.46 13.50
C GLY A 36 3.75 10.91 12.08
N GLU A 37 4.83 10.46 11.51
CA GLU A 37 5.06 10.52 10.07
C GLU A 37 5.12 9.09 9.56
N ILE A 38 4.59 8.81 8.37
CA ILE A 38 4.75 7.56 7.63
C ILE A 38 5.23 7.89 6.22
N ASN A 39 6.21 7.17 5.69
CA ASN A 39 6.52 7.25 4.27
C ASN A 39 5.71 6.18 3.53
N PHE A 40 4.95 6.55 2.49
CA PHE A 40 4.17 5.63 1.67
C PHE A 40 4.33 5.96 0.18
N LEU A 41 4.58 4.99 -0.69
CA LEU A 41 4.79 5.21 -2.14
C LEU A 41 5.79 6.35 -2.48
N GLY A 42 6.84 6.52 -1.67
CA GLY A 42 7.84 7.59 -1.85
C GLY A 42 7.44 8.98 -1.31
N ASN A 43 6.20 9.16 -0.86
CA ASN A 43 5.72 10.39 -0.23
C ASN A 43 5.77 10.29 1.30
N ARG A 44 6.01 11.42 1.98
CA ARG A 44 5.93 11.49 3.45
C ARG A 44 4.58 12.03 3.87
N TYR A 45 3.84 11.22 4.61
CA TYR A 45 2.56 11.58 5.21
C TYR A 45 2.76 11.85 6.69
N ARG A 46 2.08 12.85 7.21
CA ARG A 46 1.95 13.13 8.63
C ARG A 46 0.59 12.62 9.09
N ILE A 47 0.59 11.77 10.10
CA ILE A 47 -0.61 11.33 10.81
C ILE A 47 -0.97 12.44 11.79
N SER A 48 -2.15 13.03 11.62
CA SER A 48 -2.71 14.02 12.55
C SER A 48 -3.47 13.34 13.69
N ARG A 49 -4.19 12.27 13.37
CA ARG A 49 -4.91 11.42 14.32
C ARG A 49 -5.17 10.08 13.64
N GLY A 50 -5.08 8.97 14.38
CA GLY A 50 -5.47 7.66 13.90
C GLY A 50 -6.03 6.79 15.01
N ASP A 51 -7.12 6.10 14.76
CA ASP A 51 -7.70 5.10 15.63
C ASP A 51 -7.98 3.82 14.83
N ILE A 52 -7.50 2.70 15.35
CA ILE A 52 -7.77 1.36 14.82
C ILE A 52 -8.47 0.59 15.92
N THR A 53 -9.74 0.26 15.70
CA THR A 53 -10.56 -0.46 16.69
C THR A 53 -10.83 -1.89 16.22
N PHE A 54 -10.59 -2.85 17.09
CA PHE A 54 -10.94 -4.25 16.91
C PHE A 54 -12.08 -4.58 17.88
N ALA A 55 -13.31 -4.57 17.39
CA ALA A 55 -14.50 -4.74 18.22
C ALA A 55 -15.21 -6.10 18.00
N ASN A 56 -14.88 -6.82 16.93
CA ASN A 56 -15.59 -8.03 16.55
C ASN A 56 -15.00 -9.27 17.27
N PRO A 57 -15.76 -9.94 18.15
CA PRO A 57 -15.26 -11.09 18.90
C PRO A 57 -15.23 -12.40 18.10
N PHE A 58 -15.68 -12.39 16.84
CA PHE A 58 -15.77 -13.58 16.00
C PHE A 58 -14.80 -13.59 14.82
N ARG A 59 -14.30 -12.42 14.43
CA ARG A 59 -13.36 -12.25 13.31
C ARG A 59 -12.50 -11.02 13.52
N VAL A 60 -11.29 -11.03 12.98
CA VAL A 60 -10.42 -9.85 12.97
C VAL A 60 -10.93 -8.89 11.90
N GLU A 61 -11.70 -7.89 12.33
CA GLU A 61 -12.30 -6.86 11.47
C GLU A 61 -11.93 -5.48 12.02
N PRO A 62 -10.77 -4.93 11.63
CA PRO A 62 -10.34 -3.61 12.07
C PRO A 62 -11.20 -2.52 11.45
N LEU A 63 -11.70 -1.63 12.31
CA LEU A 63 -12.32 -0.36 11.96
C LEU A 63 -11.27 0.74 12.02
N LEU A 64 -11.01 1.39 10.89
CA LEU A 64 -10.03 2.46 10.77
C LEU A 64 -10.73 3.82 10.81
N ASP A 65 -10.12 4.79 11.49
CA ASP A 65 -10.40 6.21 11.39
C ASP A 65 -9.04 6.94 11.43
N LEU A 66 -8.57 7.44 10.29
CA LEU A 66 -7.20 7.95 10.14
C LEU A 66 -7.16 9.21 9.29
N ASP A 67 -6.55 10.26 9.84
CA ASP A 67 -6.30 11.54 9.18
C ASP A 67 -4.82 11.67 8.80
N LEU A 68 -4.56 11.78 7.50
CA LEU A 68 -3.24 11.94 6.93
C LEU A 68 -3.11 13.27 6.19
N ASN A 69 -1.94 13.88 6.28
CA ASN A 69 -1.56 15.06 5.50
C ASN A 69 -0.23 14.83 4.79
N THR A 70 -0.12 15.19 3.51
CA THR A 70 1.13 15.14 2.76
C THR A 70 1.33 16.41 1.97
N ARG A 71 2.60 16.73 1.68
CA ARG A 71 2.95 17.83 0.78
C ARG A 71 3.71 17.30 -0.40
N VAL A 72 3.12 17.39 -1.59
CA VAL A 72 3.70 16.90 -2.83
C VAL A 72 3.79 18.06 -3.81
N ARG A 73 5.01 18.38 -4.27
CA ARG A 73 5.27 19.47 -5.23
C ARG A 73 4.67 20.83 -4.81
N GLY A 74 4.69 21.12 -3.51
CA GLY A 74 4.19 22.37 -2.95
C GLY A 74 2.70 22.37 -2.60
N ILE A 75 1.93 21.39 -3.06
CA ILE A 75 0.49 21.24 -2.81
C ILE A 75 0.27 20.42 -1.54
N GLU A 76 -0.59 20.92 -0.65
CA GLU A 76 -0.98 20.22 0.57
C GLU A 76 -2.20 19.34 0.29
N VAL A 77 -2.13 18.07 0.72
CA VAL A 77 -3.18 17.08 0.49
C VAL A 77 -3.54 16.42 1.81
N THR A 78 -4.80 16.57 2.20
CA THR A 78 -5.40 15.90 3.36
C THR A 78 -6.24 14.71 2.91
N MET A 79 -6.11 13.59 3.61
CA MET A 79 -6.90 12.38 3.39
C MET A 79 -7.50 11.91 4.70
N ASN A 80 -8.77 11.53 4.66
CA ASN A 80 -9.41 10.80 5.76
C ASN A 80 -9.78 9.40 5.28
N PHE A 81 -9.41 8.40 6.07
CA PHE A 81 -9.75 7.00 5.89
C PHE A 81 -10.70 6.61 7.01
N SER A 82 -11.90 6.15 6.67
CA SER A 82 -12.90 5.74 7.66
C SER A 82 -13.58 4.44 7.26
N GLY A 83 -13.87 3.59 8.24
CA GLY A 83 -14.63 2.36 8.03
C GLY A 83 -13.80 1.07 8.12
N PRO A 84 -14.45 -0.09 7.94
CA PRO A 84 -13.79 -1.39 7.95
C PRO A 84 -12.73 -1.47 6.86
N VAL A 85 -11.61 -2.14 7.11
CA VAL A 85 -10.51 -2.23 6.13
C VAL A 85 -10.93 -2.85 4.78
N ASP A 86 -11.92 -3.74 4.77
CA ASP A 86 -12.51 -4.31 3.55
C ASP A 86 -13.45 -3.37 2.78
N LYS A 87 -13.92 -2.29 3.43
CA LYS A 87 -14.86 -1.30 2.89
C LYS A 87 -14.46 0.12 3.32
N LEU A 88 -13.21 0.46 3.10
CA LEU A 88 -12.67 1.77 3.46
C LEU A 88 -13.30 2.87 2.61
N ASN A 89 -13.87 3.86 3.29
CA ASN A 89 -14.22 5.13 2.68
C ASN A 89 -13.01 6.06 2.76
N VAL A 90 -12.61 6.61 1.62
CA VAL A 90 -11.45 7.51 1.53
C VAL A 90 -11.89 8.83 0.93
N THR A 91 -11.61 9.93 1.62
CA THR A 91 -11.89 11.28 1.14
C THR A 91 -10.59 12.05 0.98
N TYR A 92 -10.54 12.90 -0.05
CA TYR A 92 -9.37 13.68 -0.43
C TYR A 92 -9.71 15.16 -0.44
N ARG A 93 -8.79 15.99 0.05
CA ARG A 93 -8.85 17.45 -0.06
C ARG A 93 -7.46 17.97 -0.36
N SER A 94 -7.38 19.00 -1.18
CA SER A 94 -6.12 19.66 -1.51
C SER A 94 -6.22 21.17 -1.34
N ASP A 95 -5.07 21.79 -1.10
CA ASP A 95 -4.87 23.24 -1.16
C ASP A 95 -3.62 23.54 -2.01
N PRO A 96 -3.76 24.20 -3.20
CA PRO A 96 -5.00 24.68 -3.82
C PRO A 96 -6.00 23.55 -4.16
N PRO A 97 -7.32 23.84 -4.31
CA PRO A 97 -8.32 22.81 -4.56
C PRO A 97 -8.15 22.18 -5.96
N LEU A 98 -7.97 20.86 -5.97
CA LEU A 98 -7.87 20.01 -7.17
C LEU A 98 -9.04 19.03 -7.26
N GLN A 99 -9.25 18.47 -8.44
CA GLN A 99 -10.16 17.35 -8.62
C GLN A 99 -9.56 16.06 -8.03
N VAL A 100 -10.42 15.13 -7.59
CA VAL A 100 -9.99 13.90 -6.90
C VAL A 100 -9.04 13.05 -7.77
N ASN A 101 -9.33 12.93 -9.07
CA ASN A 101 -8.46 12.23 -10.03
C ASN A 101 -7.06 12.86 -10.14
N GLU A 102 -6.97 14.19 -10.10
CA GLU A 102 -5.69 14.92 -10.12
C GLU A 102 -4.90 14.70 -8.82
N ILE A 103 -5.57 14.67 -7.67
CA ILE A 103 -4.96 14.32 -6.38
C ILE A 103 -4.39 12.90 -6.45
N ILE A 104 -5.17 11.93 -6.92
CA ILE A 104 -4.73 10.54 -7.04
C ILE A 104 -3.52 10.42 -7.98
N ALA A 105 -3.55 11.08 -9.14
CA ALA A 105 -2.43 11.07 -10.08
C ALA A 105 -1.16 11.73 -9.50
N LEU A 106 -1.32 12.81 -8.73
CA LEU A 106 -0.24 13.47 -8.02
C LEU A 106 0.39 12.55 -6.96
N LEU A 107 -0.42 11.80 -6.23
CA LEU A 107 0.06 10.88 -5.20
C LEU A 107 0.68 9.60 -5.78
N ALA A 108 0.12 9.04 -6.87
CA ALA A 108 0.53 7.75 -7.43
C ALA A 108 1.74 7.85 -8.36
N VAL A 109 1.80 8.85 -9.22
CA VAL A 109 2.84 9.00 -10.27
C VAL A 109 3.70 10.24 -10.05
N GLY A 110 3.38 11.06 -9.04
CA GLY A 110 4.07 12.31 -8.79
C GLY A 110 3.85 13.35 -9.89
N ARG A 111 2.80 13.23 -10.73
CA ARG A 111 2.54 14.18 -11.83
C ARG A 111 1.84 15.43 -11.29
N THR A 112 2.34 16.61 -11.64
CA THR A 112 1.61 17.87 -11.40
C THR A 112 0.35 17.91 -12.27
N PRO A 113 -0.81 18.32 -11.73
CA PRO A 113 -1.95 18.71 -12.54
C PRO A 113 -1.49 19.78 -13.53
N SER A 114 -1.78 19.59 -14.82
CA SER A 114 -1.41 20.54 -15.86
C SER A 114 -2.61 21.41 -16.17
N SER A 115 -2.49 22.71 -15.92
CA SER A 115 -3.47 23.72 -16.36
C SER A 115 -3.27 24.13 -17.84
N ASP A 116 -2.27 23.56 -18.53
CA ASP A 116 -1.98 23.86 -19.93
C ASP A 116 -2.97 23.10 -20.86
N PRO A 117 -3.80 23.82 -21.64
CA PRO A 117 -4.74 23.23 -22.60
C PRO A 117 -4.08 22.27 -23.60
N ALA A 118 -2.81 22.49 -23.97
CA ALA A 118 -2.09 21.65 -24.93
C ALA A 118 -1.62 20.30 -24.33
N VAL A 119 -1.59 20.19 -23.00
CA VAL A 119 -1.32 18.94 -22.27
C VAL A 119 -2.62 18.19 -22.00
N LEU A 120 -3.70 18.92 -21.65
CA LEU A 120 -5.05 18.36 -21.49
C LEU A 120 -5.57 17.73 -22.79
N ALA A 121 -5.32 18.37 -23.95
CA ALA A 121 -5.67 17.83 -25.28
C ALA A 121 -4.88 16.57 -25.68
N ARG A 122 -3.69 16.34 -25.09
CA ARG A 122 -2.92 15.11 -25.28
C ARG A 122 -3.36 13.99 -24.32
N GLN A 123 -3.88 14.33 -23.15
CA GLN A 123 -4.43 13.37 -22.20
C GLN A 123 -5.71 12.71 -22.71
N THR A 124 -6.60 13.47 -23.37
CA THR A 124 -7.81 12.92 -24.02
C THR A 124 -7.49 12.00 -25.20
N GLN A 125 -6.36 12.20 -25.90
CA GLN A 125 -5.89 11.26 -26.94
C GLN A 125 -5.22 10.01 -26.35
N ALA A 126 -4.56 10.13 -25.19
CA ALA A 126 -4.02 8.98 -24.48
C ALA A 126 -5.14 8.04 -23.99
N ASP A 127 -6.25 8.60 -23.49
CA ASP A 127 -7.44 7.84 -23.08
C ASP A 127 -8.06 7.00 -24.21
N GLN A 128 -7.99 7.45 -25.47
CA GLN A 128 -8.45 6.65 -26.62
C GLN A 128 -7.39 5.66 -27.15
N SER A 129 -6.11 5.87 -26.83
CA SER A 129 -5.03 4.96 -27.23
C SER A 129 -4.92 3.72 -26.33
N TRP A 130 -5.42 3.76 -25.09
CA TRP A 130 -5.38 2.61 -24.17
C TRP A 130 -6.20 1.41 -24.67
N GLN A 131 -7.23 1.62 -25.49
CA GLN A 131 -8.07 0.55 -26.05
C GLN A 131 -7.44 -0.16 -27.26
N GLN A 132 -6.33 0.35 -27.80
CA GLN A 132 -5.73 -0.16 -29.04
C GLN A 132 -4.25 -0.53 -28.92
N ILE A 133 -3.62 -0.27 -27.78
CA ILE A 133 -2.28 -0.72 -27.46
C ILE A 133 -2.36 -2.15 -26.90
N GLY A 134 -2.22 -3.13 -27.79
CA GLY A 134 -1.91 -4.50 -27.39
C GLY A 134 -0.62 -4.55 -26.58
N ALA A 135 -0.57 -5.41 -25.56
CA ALA A 135 0.48 -5.50 -24.54
C ALA A 135 1.93 -5.71 -25.04
N SER A 136 2.17 -5.80 -26.36
CA SER A 136 3.47 -6.11 -26.96
C SER A 136 4.32 -4.90 -27.37
N THR A 137 3.76 -3.70 -27.53
CA THR A 137 4.52 -2.54 -28.08
C THR A 137 5.00 -1.55 -27.02
N LEU A 138 4.48 -1.58 -25.80
CA LEU A 138 5.00 -0.78 -24.68
C LEU A 138 6.31 -1.36 -24.09
N ILE A 139 6.66 -2.59 -24.45
CA ILE A 139 7.89 -3.27 -24.04
C ILE A 139 9.11 -2.78 -24.85
N GLY A 140 8.94 -2.08 -25.97
CA GLY A 140 10.09 -1.54 -26.74
C GLY A 140 10.54 -0.16 -26.25
N ALA A 141 9.61 0.79 -26.16
CA ALA A 141 9.94 2.20 -25.90
C ALA A 141 10.34 2.49 -24.44
N ALA A 142 9.96 1.63 -23.50
CA ALA A 142 10.38 1.77 -22.10
C ALA A 142 11.81 1.27 -21.84
N PHE A 143 12.40 0.46 -22.74
CA PHE A 143 13.73 -0.14 -22.51
C PHE A 143 14.89 0.71 -23.02
N GLU A 144 14.67 1.59 -24.01
CA GLU A 144 15.75 2.42 -24.57
C GLU A 144 16.13 3.62 -23.70
N THR A 145 15.36 3.92 -22.64
CA THR A 145 15.72 4.96 -21.64
C THR A 145 16.27 4.36 -20.33
N LEU A 146 16.49 3.04 -20.29
CA LEU A 146 16.91 2.30 -19.09
C LEU A 146 18.40 1.92 -19.06
N GLU A 147 19.24 2.52 -19.92
CA GLU A 147 20.69 2.42 -19.77
C GLU A 147 21.20 3.44 -18.75
N GLY A 148 20.94 3.15 -17.47
CA GLY A 148 21.50 3.95 -16.39
C GLY A 148 20.84 3.59 -15.08
N GLY A 149 21.35 2.56 -14.39
CA GLY A 149 20.89 2.07 -13.10
C GLY A 149 20.69 3.14 -12.02
N ARG A 150 19.53 3.82 -12.07
CA ARG A 150 19.14 4.91 -11.14
C ARG A 150 17.64 4.94 -10.82
N LEU A 151 16.90 3.84 -11.04
CA LEU A 151 15.50 3.75 -10.62
C LEU A 151 15.27 3.17 -9.22
N GLN A 152 16.33 2.74 -8.52
CA GLN A 152 16.24 2.27 -7.13
C GLN A 152 16.10 3.38 -6.06
N ARG A 153 16.15 4.68 -6.43
CA ARG A 153 16.26 5.77 -5.43
C ARG A 153 15.12 6.78 -5.41
N PHE A 154 14.19 6.71 -6.36
CA PHE A 154 13.14 7.73 -6.48
C PHE A 154 11.73 7.24 -6.13
N PHE A 155 11.50 5.93 -6.09
CA PHE A 155 10.28 5.34 -5.58
C PHE A 155 10.64 4.33 -4.49
N GLY A 156 10.13 4.51 -3.27
CA GLY A 156 10.33 3.58 -2.15
C GLY A 156 9.61 2.23 -2.32
N VAL A 157 9.23 1.84 -3.53
CA VAL A 157 8.70 0.51 -3.86
C VAL A 157 9.87 -0.39 -4.23
N SER A 158 10.06 -1.46 -3.46
CA SER A 158 11.29 -2.26 -3.52
C SER A 158 11.32 -3.22 -4.70
N ARG A 159 10.18 -3.49 -5.33
CA ARG A 159 10.09 -4.26 -6.58
C ARG A 159 8.67 -4.18 -7.13
N ILE A 160 8.53 -3.86 -8.42
CA ILE A 160 7.34 -4.23 -9.20
C ILE A 160 7.78 -5.43 -10.03
N LYS A 161 7.18 -6.61 -9.77
CA LYS A 161 7.44 -7.82 -10.54
C LYS A 161 6.16 -8.21 -11.25
N ILE A 162 6.26 -8.45 -12.56
CA ILE A 162 5.21 -9.01 -13.39
C ILE A 162 5.66 -10.43 -13.70
N ASP A 163 5.00 -11.41 -13.11
CA ASP A 163 5.30 -12.84 -13.31
C ASP A 163 4.23 -13.45 -14.22
N PRO A 164 4.45 -13.57 -15.54
CA PRO A 164 3.56 -14.34 -16.40
C PRO A 164 3.82 -15.83 -16.17
N ASN A 165 3.02 -16.49 -15.33
CA ASN A 165 3.15 -17.93 -15.15
C ASN A 165 2.47 -18.66 -16.33
N LEU A 166 3.29 -19.16 -17.27
CA LEU A 166 2.85 -19.92 -18.45
C LEU A 166 2.72 -21.42 -18.14
N THR A 167 1.96 -21.79 -17.11
CA THR A 167 1.72 -23.20 -16.77
C THR A 167 0.26 -23.56 -16.94
N GLY A 168 -0.12 -23.88 -18.18
CA GLY A 168 -1.44 -24.42 -18.52
C GLY A 168 -1.79 -24.24 -20.00
N LEU A 169 -2.60 -25.16 -20.54
CA LEU A 169 -3.14 -25.09 -21.91
C LEU A 169 -4.17 -23.94 -22.12
N SER A 170 -4.44 -23.16 -21.08
CA SER A 170 -5.30 -21.97 -21.11
C SER A 170 -4.46 -20.71 -21.30
N ARG A 171 -4.51 -20.15 -22.51
CA ARG A 171 -3.72 -19.01 -23.00
C ARG A 171 -4.23 -17.66 -22.49
N VAL A 172 -4.42 -17.49 -21.18
CA VAL A 172 -4.65 -16.16 -20.60
C VAL A 172 -3.49 -15.83 -19.68
N PRO A 173 -2.54 -14.97 -20.08
CA PRO A 173 -1.51 -14.49 -19.18
C PRO A 173 -2.19 -13.68 -18.06
N GLU A 174 -2.20 -14.24 -16.85
CA GLU A 174 -2.64 -13.53 -15.66
C GLU A 174 -1.52 -12.59 -15.22
N ALA A 175 -1.65 -11.32 -15.57
CA ALA A 175 -0.69 -10.31 -15.18
C ALA A 175 -0.88 -10.00 -13.68
N GLN A 176 0.07 -10.43 -12.85
CA GLN A 176 0.08 -10.15 -11.41
C GLN A 176 0.93 -8.92 -11.11
N ILE A 177 0.39 -7.97 -10.34
CA ILE A 177 1.15 -6.85 -9.77
C ILE A 177 1.50 -7.20 -8.33
N THR A 178 2.79 -7.20 -8.00
CA THR A 178 3.27 -7.26 -6.62
C THR A 178 3.86 -5.90 -6.23
N LEU A 179 3.35 -5.34 -5.14
CA LEU A 179 3.80 -4.12 -4.49
C LEU A 179 4.40 -4.49 -3.14
N GLU A 180 5.73 -4.50 -3.05
CA GLU A 180 6.44 -4.69 -1.79
C GLU A 180 7.04 -3.37 -1.30
N GLN A 181 6.69 -3.00 -0.07
CA GLN A 181 7.13 -1.78 0.57
C GLN A 181 7.58 -2.05 2.01
N GLN A 182 8.84 -1.74 2.29
CA GLN A 182 9.38 -1.79 3.64
C GLN A 182 8.90 -0.60 4.47
N VAL A 183 7.75 -0.75 5.15
CA VAL A 183 7.12 0.24 6.05
C VAL A 183 8.02 0.67 7.20
N SER A 184 9.01 -0.13 7.53
CA SER A 184 9.88 0.07 8.69
C SER A 184 11.13 -0.78 8.57
N ARG A 185 12.15 -0.51 9.39
CA ARG A 185 13.31 -1.43 9.50
C ARG A 185 12.85 -2.85 9.84
N ASP A 186 11.74 -2.93 10.56
CA ASP A 186 11.19 -4.17 11.08
C ASP A 186 9.85 -4.57 10.45
N ILE A 187 9.23 -3.73 9.63
CA ILE A 187 7.88 -3.98 9.07
C ILE A 187 7.92 -3.92 7.55
N THR A 188 7.44 -4.97 6.91
CA THR A 188 7.31 -5.08 5.45
C THR A 188 5.84 -5.29 5.10
N PHE A 189 5.32 -4.47 4.20
CA PHE A 189 4.00 -4.61 3.62
C PHE A 189 4.13 -5.11 2.19
N THR A 190 3.37 -6.15 1.84
CA THR A 190 3.29 -6.69 0.49
C THR A 190 1.84 -6.76 0.07
N TYR A 191 1.51 -6.18 -1.08
CA TYR A 191 0.20 -6.27 -1.71
C TYR A 191 0.34 -6.91 -3.08
N VAL A 192 -0.50 -7.90 -3.38
CA VAL A 192 -0.47 -8.63 -4.64
C VAL A 192 -1.87 -8.64 -5.23
N THR A 193 -2.01 -8.28 -6.51
CA THR A 193 -3.30 -8.27 -7.19
C THR A 193 -3.18 -8.78 -8.63
N ASN A 194 -4.19 -9.52 -9.09
CA ASN A 194 -4.30 -10.01 -10.46
C ASN A 194 -5.04 -8.96 -11.31
N LEU A 195 -4.44 -8.50 -12.41
CA LEU A 195 -5.04 -7.53 -13.32
C LEU A 195 -6.19 -8.12 -14.15
N ALA A 196 -6.24 -9.45 -14.31
CA ALA A 196 -7.31 -10.11 -15.04
C ALA A 196 -8.56 -10.35 -14.16
N GLN A 197 -8.41 -10.36 -12.84
CA GLN A 197 -9.50 -10.62 -11.88
C GLN A 197 -9.33 -9.74 -10.63
N GLU A 198 -10.12 -8.66 -10.53
CA GLU A 198 -10.06 -7.69 -9.42
C GLU A 198 -10.26 -8.27 -8.02
N GLN A 199 -10.84 -9.48 -7.93
CA GLN A 199 -11.20 -10.13 -6.67
C GLN A 199 -10.07 -10.94 -6.03
N GLN A 200 -8.96 -11.19 -6.74
CA GLN A 200 -7.81 -11.90 -6.20
C GLN A 200 -6.79 -10.89 -5.64
N GLN A 201 -6.90 -10.62 -4.34
CA GLN A 201 -6.06 -9.67 -3.62
C GLN A 201 -5.41 -10.36 -2.42
N LEU A 202 -4.08 -10.40 -2.37
CA LEU A 202 -3.32 -10.89 -1.23
C LEU A 202 -2.64 -9.71 -0.54
N VAL A 203 -2.84 -9.60 0.77
CA VAL A 203 -2.19 -8.61 1.63
C VAL A 203 -1.31 -9.35 2.63
N ARG A 204 -0.07 -8.93 2.79
CA ARG A 204 0.87 -9.49 3.76
C ARG A 204 1.55 -8.37 4.53
N VAL A 205 1.62 -8.54 5.84
CA VAL A 205 2.36 -7.66 6.76
C VAL A 205 3.29 -8.52 7.59
N GLU A 206 4.59 -8.33 7.40
CA GLU A 206 5.62 -8.94 8.23
C GLU A 206 6.12 -7.91 9.23
N TRP A 207 6.21 -8.27 10.52
CA TRP A 207 6.74 -7.44 11.58
C TRP A 207 7.77 -8.21 12.42
N ASN A 208 9.03 -7.86 12.28
CA ASN A 208 10.17 -8.32 13.06
C ASN A 208 10.20 -7.67 14.45
N LEU A 209 9.51 -8.28 15.42
CA LEU A 209 9.46 -7.82 16.81
C LEU A 209 10.86 -7.77 17.46
N SER A 210 11.74 -8.71 17.10
CA SER A 210 13.15 -8.74 17.49
C SER A 210 13.96 -9.62 16.53
N ARG A 211 15.28 -9.73 16.72
CA ARG A 211 16.16 -10.59 15.89
C ARG A 211 15.77 -12.08 15.86
N GLN A 212 14.96 -12.52 16.80
CA GLN A 212 14.56 -13.92 16.98
C GLN A 212 13.06 -14.13 16.87
N TRP A 213 12.25 -13.07 16.83
CA TRP A 213 10.79 -13.14 16.78
C TRP A 213 10.26 -12.29 15.63
N SER A 214 9.44 -12.89 14.76
CA SER A 214 8.67 -12.18 13.74
C SER A 214 7.20 -12.58 13.80
N LEU A 215 6.34 -11.64 13.42
CA LEU A 215 4.91 -11.79 13.29
C LEU A 215 4.56 -11.59 11.82
N LEU A 216 3.80 -12.50 11.23
CA LEU A 216 3.35 -12.43 9.86
C LEU A 216 1.82 -12.47 9.84
N ALA A 217 1.21 -11.38 9.39
CA ALA A 217 -0.22 -11.33 9.11
C ALA A 217 -0.43 -11.45 7.61
N VAL A 218 -1.27 -12.39 7.16
CA VAL A 218 -1.62 -12.56 5.75
C VAL A 218 -3.14 -12.55 5.61
N ARG A 219 -3.64 -11.84 4.61
CA ARG A 219 -4.99 -11.99 4.07
C ARG A 219 -4.84 -12.58 2.68
N ASP A 220 -5.33 -13.80 2.47
CA ASP A 220 -5.27 -14.45 1.16
C ASP A 220 -6.35 -13.93 0.19
N GLU A 221 -6.33 -14.46 -1.03
CA GLU A 221 -7.26 -14.12 -2.11
C GLU A 221 -8.73 -14.46 -1.78
N ASN A 222 -8.98 -15.38 -0.85
CA ASN A 222 -10.32 -15.74 -0.39
C ASN A 222 -10.77 -14.87 0.80
N GLY A 223 -9.95 -13.89 1.20
CA GLY A 223 -10.19 -13.04 2.36
C GLY A 223 -9.94 -13.73 3.70
N GLN A 224 -9.31 -14.90 3.71
CA GLN A 224 -8.94 -15.60 4.93
C GLN A 224 -7.73 -14.93 5.57
N PHE A 225 -7.86 -14.58 6.84
CA PHE A 225 -6.78 -14.00 7.64
C PHE A 225 -6.01 -15.11 8.36
N SER A 226 -4.69 -15.08 8.24
CA SER A 226 -3.77 -15.90 9.02
C SER A 226 -2.78 -15.02 9.76
N LEU A 227 -2.40 -15.48 10.95
CA LEU A 227 -1.41 -14.84 11.81
C LEU A 227 -0.41 -15.90 12.21
N GLU A 228 0.85 -15.71 11.84
CA GLU A 228 1.93 -16.64 12.12
C GLU A 228 3.00 -15.94 12.98
N VAL A 229 3.46 -16.62 14.02
CA VAL A 229 4.57 -16.15 14.86
C VAL A 229 5.75 -17.08 14.63
N GLN A 230 6.85 -16.52 14.13
CA GLN A 230 8.05 -17.29 13.84
C GLN A 230 9.12 -16.96 14.88
N PHE A 231 9.71 -18.01 15.44
CA PHE A 231 10.86 -17.92 16.33
C PHE A 231 12.10 -18.52 15.66
N ARG A 232 13.15 -17.71 15.51
CA ARG A 232 14.41 -18.16 14.90
C ARG A 232 15.53 -18.12 15.95
N ARG A 233 16.07 -19.29 16.28
CA ARG A 233 17.26 -19.45 17.14
C ARG A 233 18.41 -19.98 16.31
N GLN A 234 19.50 -19.21 16.23
CA GLN A 234 20.75 -19.67 15.62
C GLN A 234 21.58 -20.37 16.70
N PHE A 235 22.00 -21.61 16.43
CA PHE A 235 22.97 -22.33 17.24
C PHE A 235 24.35 -22.11 16.62
N ARG A 236 25.36 -21.89 17.47
CA ARG A 236 26.77 -21.80 17.07
C ARG A 236 27.40 -23.18 17.13
#